data_AF-A0A959MF50-F1
#
_entry.id   AF-A0A959MF50-F1
#
_cell.length_a   1.000
_cell.length_b   1.000
_cell.length_c   1.000
_cell.angle_alpha   90.00
_cell.angle_beta   90.00
_cell.angle_gamma   90.00
#
_symmetry.space_group_name_H-M   'P 1'
#
loop_
_entity.id
_entity.type
_entity.pdbx_description
1 polymer ?
#
loop_
_entity_poly.entity_id
_entity_poly.type
_entity_poly.pdbx_seq_one_letter_code
_entity_poly.pdbx_strand_id
1 'polypeptide(L)'
;MGQFLFVFFFLIFSALSLQAQVGELAEVDSLLSSSLIKLVDGRVVRLIGIDLPTSTSASDCREHLRQLIGTNSVTLVADTILLDHSSDTLERYVYVGSVMLNQLMIADGFAISSPVNHSRRDEFQAFLPLSKSVSTESSSEAESSSSSSASTSVQCSGRTKKGTRCKRMTTNASGKCWQHE
;
A
#
# COMPACT_ATOMS: atom_id res chain seq x y z
N MET A 1 20.05 -31.48 47.69
CA MET A 1 20.29 -31.70 46.24
C MET A 1 18.96 -31.67 45.47
N GLY A 2 18.28 -30.52 45.40
CA GLY A 2 16.91 -30.47 44.85
C GLY A 2 16.49 -29.19 44.14
N GLN A 3 17.40 -28.24 43.91
CA GLN A 3 17.08 -26.95 43.26
C GLN A 3 17.68 -26.77 41.86
N PHE A 4 18.57 -27.66 41.41
CA PHE A 4 19.19 -27.55 40.08
C PHE A 4 18.42 -28.22 38.94
N LEU A 5 17.40 -29.05 39.24
CA LEU A 5 16.66 -29.79 38.20
C LEU A 5 15.49 -29.00 37.57
N PHE A 6 15.04 -27.91 38.21
CA PHE A 6 13.90 -27.12 37.75
C PHE A 6 14.24 -26.10 36.66
N VAL A 7 15.50 -25.64 36.62
CA VAL A 7 15.94 -24.62 35.65
C VAL A 7 16.12 -25.21 34.24
N PHE A 8 16.48 -26.50 34.15
CA PHE A 8 16.64 -27.17 32.86
C PHE A 8 15.32 -27.47 32.14
N PHE A 9 14.21 -27.61 32.88
CA PHE A 9 12.90 -27.85 32.26
C PHE A 9 12.29 -26.57 31.67
N PHE A 10 12.65 -25.39 32.20
CA PHE A 10 12.19 -24.10 31.67
C PHE A 10 12.93 -23.65 30.40
N LEU A 11 14.17 -24.11 30.18
CA LEU A 11 14.94 -23.78 28.97
C LEU A 11 14.60 -24.65 27.75
N ILE A 12 13.87 -25.75 27.93
CA ILE A 12 13.44 -26.61 26.81
C ILE A 12 12.04 -26.22 26.30
N PHE A 13 11.22 -25.55 27.12
CA PHE A 13 9.85 -25.17 26.72
C PHE A 13 9.76 -23.84 25.97
N SER A 14 10.79 -23.00 26.00
CA SER A 14 10.83 -21.70 25.29
C SER A 14 11.26 -21.79 23.82
N ALA A 15 11.67 -22.96 23.33
CA ALA A 15 12.16 -23.12 21.96
C ALA A 15 11.06 -23.48 20.92
N LEU A 16 9.81 -23.65 21.34
CA LEU A 16 8.78 -24.28 20.51
C LEU A 16 7.53 -23.42 20.34
N SER A 17 7.66 -22.20 19.83
CA SER A 17 6.53 -21.48 19.23
C SER A 17 7.00 -20.43 18.25
N LEU A 18 7.81 -20.84 17.26
CA LEU A 18 7.83 -20.15 15.98
C LEU A 18 6.75 -20.80 15.11
N GLN A 19 5.48 -20.53 15.41
CA GLN A 19 4.40 -20.82 14.49
C GLN A 19 4.56 -19.85 13.30
N ALA A 20 5.40 -20.25 12.34
CA ALA A 20 5.35 -19.66 11.02
C ALA A 20 3.92 -19.87 10.52
N GLN A 21 3.19 -18.78 10.29
CA GLN A 21 1.91 -18.87 9.57
C GLN A 21 2.23 -19.49 8.22
N VAL A 22 1.86 -20.76 8.05
CA VAL A 22 2.17 -21.52 6.84
C VAL A 22 1.35 -20.91 5.72
N GLY A 23 2.01 -20.20 4.81
CA GLY A 23 1.37 -19.68 3.62
C GLY A 23 1.05 -20.80 2.64
N GLU A 24 -0.04 -20.63 1.89
CA GLU A 24 -0.44 -21.50 0.80
C GLU A 24 0.27 -21.07 -0.48
N LEU A 25 1.04 -21.97 -1.10
CA LEU A 25 1.64 -21.72 -2.41
C LEU A 25 0.56 -21.81 -3.49
N ALA A 26 0.48 -20.82 -4.36
CA ALA A 26 -0.47 -20.76 -5.47
C ALA A 26 0.18 -20.23 -6.75
N GLU A 27 -0.42 -20.58 -7.90
CA GLU A 27 -0.03 -20.06 -9.19
C GLU A 27 -1.01 -19.00 -9.70
N VAL A 28 -0.48 -17.90 -10.23
CA VAL A 28 -1.21 -16.78 -10.80
C VAL A 28 -1.50 -17.06 -12.28
N ASP A 29 -2.78 -16.97 -12.66
CA ASP A 29 -3.25 -17.04 -14.04
C ASP A 29 -3.26 -15.64 -14.67
N SER A 30 -3.98 -14.71 -14.05
CA SER A 30 -4.16 -13.37 -14.61
C SER A 30 -4.55 -12.32 -13.56
N LEU A 31 -4.40 -11.03 -13.92
CA LEU A 31 -4.88 -9.92 -13.10
C LEU A 31 -6.24 -9.44 -13.62
N LEU A 32 -7.28 -9.57 -12.80
CA LEU A 32 -8.63 -9.12 -13.15
C LEU A 32 -8.79 -7.61 -12.99
N SER A 33 -8.15 -7.04 -11.96
CA SER A 33 -8.15 -5.59 -11.70
C SER A 33 -6.83 -5.16 -11.05
N SER A 34 -6.72 -3.89 -10.63
CA SER A 34 -5.59 -3.39 -9.84
C SER A 34 -5.44 -4.06 -8.46
N SER A 35 -6.47 -4.76 -7.97
CA SER A 35 -6.49 -5.38 -6.64
C SER A 35 -6.83 -6.87 -6.63
N LEU A 36 -7.21 -7.42 -7.79
CA LEU A 36 -7.75 -8.77 -7.91
C LEU A 36 -6.85 -9.64 -8.78
N ILE A 37 -6.38 -10.73 -8.19
CA ILE A 37 -5.50 -11.72 -8.79
C ILE A 37 -6.32 -12.99 -9.00
N LYS A 38 -6.39 -13.49 -10.22
CA LYS A 38 -6.97 -14.80 -10.53
C LYS A 38 -5.88 -15.86 -10.52
N LEU A 39 -6.14 -16.94 -9.79
CA LEU A 39 -5.26 -18.10 -9.69
C LEU A 39 -5.59 -19.13 -10.77
N VAL A 40 -4.65 -20.03 -11.05
CA VAL A 40 -4.80 -21.13 -12.04
C VAL A 40 -5.94 -22.08 -11.67
N ASP A 41 -6.19 -22.28 -10.37
CA ASP A 41 -7.31 -23.10 -9.88
C ASP A 41 -8.69 -22.41 -9.95
N GLY A 42 -8.75 -21.19 -10.48
CA GLY A 42 -9.97 -20.42 -10.67
C GLY A 42 -10.38 -19.54 -9.49
N ARG A 43 -9.70 -19.63 -8.33
CA ARG A 43 -9.97 -18.74 -7.19
C ARG A 43 -9.51 -17.31 -7.50
N VAL A 44 -10.15 -16.34 -6.85
CA VAL A 44 -9.80 -14.92 -6.94
C VAL A 44 -9.29 -14.45 -5.59
N VAL A 45 -8.17 -13.74 -5.59
CA VAL A 45 -7.53 -13.18 -4.39
C VAL A 45 -7.58 -11.66 -4.45
N ARG A 46 -7.98 -11.04 -3.34
CA ARG A 46 -7.88 -9.60 -3.07
C ARG A 46 -6.77 -9.34 -2.05
N LEU A 47 -5.96 -8.32 -2.31
CA LEU A 47 -4.93 -7.87 -1.37
C LEU A 47 -5.57 -7.26 -0.12
N ILE A 48 -5.35 -7.87 1.06
CA ILE A 48 -5.83 -7.33 2.35
C ILE A 48 -5.18 -5.98 2.67
N GLY A 49 -5.93 -5.12 3.34
CA GLY A 49 -5.38 -4.00 4.11
C GLY A 49 -4.91 -2.82 3.27
N ILE A 50 -5.12 -2.86 1.95
CA ILE A 50 -4.75 -1.78 1.04
C ILE A 50 -5.91 -1.37 0.15
N ASP A 51 -6.03 -0.06 -0.08
CA ASP A 51 -6.95 0.49 -1.06
C ASP A 51 -6.14 0.96 -2.28
N LEU A 52 -6.51 0.45 -3.45
CA LEU A 52 -5.86 0.79 -4.71
C LEU A 52 -6.70 1.83 -5.47
N PRO A 53 -6.06 2.71 -6.26
CA PRO A 53 -6.79 3.73 -7.00
C PRO A 53 -7.74 3.10 -8.03
N THR A 54 -8.95 3.65 -8.11
CA THR A 54 -10.01 3.22 -9.05
C THR A 54 -10.08 4.05 -10.33
N SER A 55 -9.23 5.08 -10.45
CA SER A 55 -9.26 6.07 -11.53
C SER A 55 -8.18 5.80 -12.60
N THR A 56 -7.83 6.81 -13.39
CA THR A 56 -6.86 6.76 -14.51
C THR A 56 -5.49 6.16 -14.15
N SER A 57 -5.10 6.11 -12.87
CA SER A 57 -3.85 5.44 -12.43
C SER A 57 -3.99 3.93 -12.22
N ALA A 58 -5.18 3.35 -12.43
CA ALA A 58 -5.41 1.92 -12.27
C ALA A 58 -4.63 1.07 -13.28
N SER A 59 -4.35 1.59 -14.49
CA SER A 59 -3.51 0.90 -15.48
C SER A 59 -2.07 0.75 -14.99
N ASP A 60 -1.51 1.83 -14.47
CA ASP A 60 -0.11 1.89 -14.02
C ASP A 60 0.06 1.03 -12.77
N CYS A 61 -0.91 1.09 -11.86
CA CYS A 61 -0.99 0.24 -10.69
C CYS A 61 -1.07 -1.26 -11.05
N ARG A 62 -1.89 -1.63 -12.03
CA ARG A 62 -2.01 -3.02 -12.49
C ARG A 62 -0.71 -3.50 -13.17
N GLU A 63 -0.06 -2.64 -13.95
CA GLU A 63 1.21 -2.97 -14.58
C GLU A 63 2.34 -3.10 -13.56
N HIS A 64 2.38 -2.22 -12.56
CA HIS A 64 3.32 -2.33 -11.43
C HIS A 64 3.13 -3.64 -10.68
N LEU A 65 1.88 -4.00 -10.34
CA LEU A 65 1.57 -5.26 -9.69
C LEU A 65 2.00 -6.46 -10.54
N ARG A 66 1.82 -6.40 -11.87
CA ARG A 66 2.28 -7.43 -12.80
C ARG A 66 3.80 -7.60 -12.76
N GLN A 67 4.55 -6.49 -12.74
CA GLN A 67 6.01 -6.50 -12.67
C GLN A 67 6.51 -7.07 -11.34
N LEU A 68 5.87 -6.71 -10.23
CA LEU A 68 6.20 -7.24 -8.89
C LEU A 68 5.95 -8.74 -8.78
N ILE A 69 4.83 -9.22 -9.36
CA ILE A 69 4.51 -10.64 -9.38
C ILE A 69 5.59 -11.39 -10.16
N GLY A 70 5.92 -10.90 -11.36
CA GLY A 70 7.05 -11.32 -12.21
C GLY A 70 7.05 -12.81 -12.57
N THR A 71 7.27 -13.64 -11.55
CA THR A 71 6.99 -15.08 -11.51
C THR A 71 5.50 -15.38 -11.38
N ASN A 72 5.06 -16.54 -11.87
CA ASN A 72 3.67 -16.95 -11.75
C ASN A 72 3.35 -17.60 -10.38
N SER A 73 4.25 -17.59 -9.40
CA SER A 73 4.00 -18.25 -8.10
C SER A 73 4.00 -17.25 -6.97
N VAL A 74 2.99 -17.36 -6.10
CA VAL A 74 2.83 -16.51 -4.92
C VAL A 74 2.54 -17.38 -3.70
N THR A 75 2.88 -16.86 -2.53
CA THR A 75 2.46 -17.43 -1.24
C THR A 75 1.34 -16.58 -0.67
N LEU A 76 0.23 -17.23 -0.33
CA LEU A 76 -0.98 -16.62 0.21
C LEU A 76 -1.06 -16.87 1.70
N VAL A 77 -1.19 -15.82 2.49
CA VAL A 77 -1.34 -15.92 3.95
C VAL A 77 -2.67 -15.29 4.34
N ALA A 78 -3.54 -16.06 4.98
CA ALA A 78 -4.79 -15.57 5.53
C ALA A 78 -4.54 -14.65 6.73
N ASP A 79 -5.41 -13.66 6.91
CA ASP A 79 -5.41 -12.90 8.15
C ASP A 79 -5.96 -13.74 9.31
N THR A 80 -5.53 -13.44 10.52
CA THR A 80 -6.01 -14.14 11.72
C THR A 80 -7.29 -13.52 12.30
N ILE A 81 -7.64 -12.30 11.89
CA ILE A 81 -8.77 -11.52 12.40
C ILE A 81 -9.82 -11.35 11.31
N LEU A 82 -9.38 -11.09 10.08
CA LEU A 82 -10.24 -10.83 8.95
C LEU A 82 -10.67 -12.17 8.32
N LEU A 83 -11.99 -12.43 8.37
CA LEU A 83 -12.62 -13.57 7.72
C LEU A 83 -12.98 -13.21 6.29
N ASP A 84 -12.86 -14.17 5.38
CA ASP A 84 -13.30 -14.02 4.00
C ASP A 84 -14.79 -13.64 3.96
N HIS A 85 -15.07 -12.39 3.57
CA HIS A 85 -16.44 -11.86 3.54
C HIS A 85 -17.27 -12.42 2.38
N SER A 86 -16.60 -12.90 1.32
CA SER A 86 -17.22 -13.47 0.12
C SER A 86 -16.69 -14.87 -0.10
N SER A 87 -17.59 -15.80 -0.48
CA SER A 87 -17.20 -17.15 -0.93
C SER A 87 -16.32 -17.11 -2.18
N ASP A 88 -16.39 -16.03 -2.97
CA ASP A 88 -15.85 -15.98 -4.31
C ASP A 88 -14.54 -15.20 -4.39
N THR A 89 -14.13 -14.56 -3.29
CA THR A 89 -12.87 -13.80 -3.23
C THR A 89 -12.17 -14.01 -1.90
N LEU A 90 -10.97 -14.55 -1.96
CA LEU A 90 -10.09 -14.73 -0.82
C LEU A 90 -9.39 -13.42 -0.50
N GLU A 91 -9.46 -12.98 0.75
CA GLU A 91 -8.68 -11.83 1.19
C GLU A 91 -7.36 -12.34 1.78
N ARG A 92 -6.23 -12.07 1.12
CA ARG A 92 -4.91 -12.61 1.53
C ARG A 92 -3.84 -11.53 1.56
N TYR A 93 -2.84 -11.74 2.43
CA TYR A 93 -1.51 -11.18 2.23
C TYR A 93 -0.81 -12.01 1.17
N VAL A 94 -0.23 -11.34 0.17
CA VAL A 94 0.39 -12.00 -0.97
C VAL A 94 1.89 -11.76 -0.94
N TYR A 95 2.66 -12.83 -1.08
CA TYR A 95 4.11 -12.79 -1.10
C TYR A 95 4.66 -13.35 -2.40
N VAL A 96 5.73 -12.72 -2.90
CA VAL A 96 6.59 -13.27 -3.96
C VAL A 96 7.95 -13.50 -3.33
N GLY A 97 8.32 -14.78 -3.16
CA GLY A 97 9.45 -15.14 -2.32
C GLY A 97 9.23 -14.64 -0.88
N SER A 98 10.14 -13.78 -0.40
CA SER A 98 10.07 -13.17 0.93
C SER A 98 9.45 -11.77 0.94
N VAL A 99 9.04 -11.24 -0.20
CA VAL A 99 8.54 -9.86 -0.33
C VAL A 99 7.03 -9.85 -0.23
N MET A 100 6.48 -9.07 0.71
CA MET A 100 5.04 -8.86 0.80
C MET A 100 4.59 -7.80 -0.21
N LEU A 101 3.73 -8.19 -1.14
CA LEU A 101 3.24 -7.30 -2.19
C LEU A 101 2.39 -6.18 -1.62
N ASN A 102 1.52 -6.46 -0.64
CA ASN A 102 0.62 -5.47 -0.06
C ASN A 102 1.39 -4.25 0.47
N GLN A 103 2.46 -4.52 1.22
CA GLN A 103 3.33 -3.51 1.80
C GLN A 103 4.12 -2.76 0.72
N LEU A 104 4.65 -3.48 -0.27
CA LEU A 104 5.42 -2.88 -1.37
C LEU A 104 4.55 -1.95 -2.22
N MET A 105 3.29 -2.31 -2.46
CA MET A 105 2.33 -1.44 -3.15
C MET A 105 2.08 -0.11 -2.42
N ILE A 106 2.08 -0.11 -1.08
CA ILE A 106 1.99 1.13 -0.28
C ILE A 106 3.30 1.92 -0.40
N ALA A 107 4.44 1.25 -0.21
CA ALA A 107 5.76 1.88 -0.21
C ALA A 107 6.07 2.58 -1.55
N ASP A 108 5.66 1.96 -2.66
CA ASP A 108 5.84 2.50 -4.01
C ASP A 108 4.79 3.57 -4.38
N GLY A 109 3.81 3.85 -3.50
CA GLY A 109 2.77 4.85 -3.70
C GLY A 109 1.63 4.43 -4.63
N PHE A 110 1.52 3.15 -4.95
CA PHE A 110 0.45 2.59 -5.78
C PHE A 110 -0.79 2.19 -4.99
N ALA A 111 -0.70 2.14 -3.66
CA ALA A 111 -1.82 1.89 -2.76
C ALA A 111 -1.72 2.76 -1.49
N ILE A 112 -2.83 2.87 -0.77
CA ILE A 112 -2.87 3.44 0.58
C ILE A 112 -3.29 2.35 1.56
N SER A 113 -2.86 2.46 2.83
CA SER A 113 -3.36 1.56 3.88
C SER A 113 -4.87 1.76 4.04
N SER A 114 -5.61 0.66 3.95
CA SER A 114 -7.06 0.63 4.18
C SER A 114 -7.36 0.81 5.68
N PRO A 115 -8.46 1.49 6.07
CA PRO A 115 -8.85 1.62 7.46
C PRO A 115 -9.50 0.35 8.03
N VAL A 116 -9.66 -0.71 7.23
CA VAL A 116 -10.20 -2.01 7.69
C VAL A 116 -9.30 -2.60 8.78
N ASN A 117 -9.89 -3.32 9.74
CA ASN A 117 -9.13 -3.94 10.81
C ASN A 117 -8.55 -5.28 10.31
N HIS A 118 -7.23 -5.41 10.35
CA HIS A 118 -6.49 -6.61 9.99
C HIS A 118 -5.26 -6.74 10.90
N SER A 119 -4.71 -7.94 11.03
CA SER A 119 -3.65 -8.24 12.01
C SER A 119 -2.35 -7.43 11.81
N ARG A 120 -2.14 -6.85 10.63
CA ARG A 120 -0.92 -6.12 10.24
C ARG A 120 -1.13 -4.62 10.02
N ARG A 121 -2.19 -4.04 10.61
CA ARG A 121 -2.54 -2.63 10.41
C ARG A 121 -1.39 -1.67 10.74
N ASP A 122 -0.75 -1.85 11.89
CA ASP A 122 0.32 -0.95 12.35
C ASP A 122 1.56 -1.03 11.44
N GLU A 123 1.84 -2.23 10.91
CA GLU A 123 2.90 -2.43 9.91
C GLU A 123 2.61 -1.59 8.68
N PHE A 124 1.39 -1.62 8.13
CA PHE A 124 1.05 -0.88 6.90
C PHE A 124 1.03 0.64 7.11
N GLN A 125 0.63 1.10 8.28
CA GLN A 125 0.66 2.54 8.61
C GLN A 125 2.08 3.08 8.70
N ALA A 126 3.06 2.25 9.11
CA ALA A 126 4.47 2.65 9.15
C ALA A 126 5.08 2.89 7.76
N PHE A 127 4.51 2.30 6.70
CA PHE A 127 4.96 2.50 5.31
C PHE A 127 4.29 3.68 4.61
N LEU A 128 3.40 4.41 5.28
CA LEU A 128 2.91 5.67 4.73
C LEU A 128 4.14 6.58 4.51
N PRO A 129 4.36 7.07 3.27
CA PRO A 129 5.54 7.83 2.97
C PRO A 129 5.63 8.99 3.96
N LEU A 130 6.78 9.07 4.65
CA LEU A 130 7.11 10.11 5.63
C LEU A 130 6.96 11.54 5.05
N SER A 131 6.69 11.69 3.76
CA SER A 131 6.34 12.94 3.10
C SER A 131 4.99 13.53 3.50
N LYS A 132 4.19 12.90 4.38
CA LYS A 132 2.91 13.46 4.85
C LYS A 132 2.81 13.72 6.35
N SER A 133 3.93 13.76 7.07
CA SER A 133 3.98 14.33 8.42
C SER A 133 4.19 15.87 8.37
N VAL A 134 3.29 16.56 7.67
CA VAL A 134 3.05 18.01 7.76
C VAL A 134 1.55 18.13 7.50
N SER A 135 0.68 18.53 8.41
CA SER A 135 0.80 19.46 9.53
C SER A 135 -0.45 19.33 10.37
N THR A 136 -0.35 19.01 11.66
CA THR A 136 -1.21 19.58 12.71
C THR A 136 -0.54 19.29 14.05
N GLU A 137 0.37 20.17 14.49
CA GLU A 137 0.37 20.72 15.86
C GLU A 137 1.53 21.71 16.06
N SER A 138 1.15 22.83 16.65
CA SER A 138 1.89 24.05 16.91
C SER A 138 3.02 23.87 17.93
N SER A 139 4.25 24.27 17.62
CA SER A 139 5.01 25.21 18.46
C SER A 139 6.28 25.69 17.77
N SER A 140 6.56 26.97 18.02
CA SER A 140 7.68 27.81 17.61
C SER A 140 9.06 27.19 17.85
N GLU A 141 9.95 27.25 16.85
CA GLU A 141 11.21 28.01 16.88
C GLU A 141 12.00 27.79 15.58
N ALA A 142 12.79 28.80 15.23
CA ALA A 142 13.43 28.99 13.93
C ALA A 142 14.62 28.03 13.71
N GLU A 143 14.80 27.53 12.49
CA GLU A 143 15.94 27.86 11.60
C GLU A 143 16.14 26.89 10.42
N SER A 144 16.43 27.49 9.25
CA SER A 144 17.31 27.02 8.17
C SER A 144 16.91 25.89 7.18
N SER A 145 16.45 26.33 6.01
CA SER A 145 16.85 25.96 4.63
C SER A 145 17.13 24.49 4.24
N SER A 146 16.34 23.96 3.29
CA SER A 146 16.84 23.59 1.95
C SER A 146 15.69 23.36 0.96
N SER A 147 15.84 23.92 -0.24
CA SER A 147 14.81 24.09 -1.27
C SER A 147 14.71 22.89 -2.22
N SER A 148 13.57 22.20 -2.22
CA SER A 148 13.11 21.39 -3.34
C SER A 148 11.81 21.98 -3.88
N SER A 149 11.90 22.64 -5.03
CA SER A 149 10.82 23.39 -5.66
C SER A 149 9.70 22.46 -6.15
N ALA A 150 8.77 22.13 -5.26
CA ALA A 150 7.46 21.64 -5.64
C ALA A 150 6.78 22.72 -6.49
N SER A 151 6.52 22.44 -7.76
CA SER A 151 5.80 23.35 -8.66
C SER A 151 4.41 23.60 -8.09
N THR A 152 4.26 24.71 -7.39
CA THR A 152 3.01 25.07 -6.72
C THR A 152 1.95 25.26 -7.79
N SER A 153 0.90 24.43 -7.75
CA SER A 153 -0.22 24.55 -8.67
C SER A 153 -0.97 25.85 -8.35
N VAL A 154 -1.02 26.76 -9.31
CA VAL A 154 -1.65 28.09 -9.17
C VAL A 154 -2.88 28.20 -10.06
N GLN A 155 -3.84 29.06 -9.69
CA GLN A 155 -5.02 29.28 -10.52
C GLN A 155 -4.65 30.07 -11.80
N CYS A 156 -5.09 29.57 -12.95
CA CYS A 156 -4.90 30.15 -14.26
C CYS A 156 -5.25 31.65 -14.29
N SER A 157 -4.34 32.45 -14.86
CA SER A 157 -4.48 33.90 -15.00
C SER A 157 -5.34 34.32 -16.20
N GLY A 158 -5.64 33.42 -17.14
CA GLY A 158 -6.47 33.67 -18.32
C GLY A 158 -7.93 34.08 -17.99
N ARG A 159 -8.58 34.78 -18.92
CA ARG A 159 -10.00 35.15 -18.87
C ARG A 159 -10.79 34.40 -19.93
N THR A 160 -11.98 33.95 -19.55
CA THR A 160 -12.91 33.31 -20.49
C THR A 160 -13.48 34.32 -21.49
N LYS A 161 -14.13 33.86 -22.56
CA LYS A 161 -14.87 34.71 -23.51
C LYS A 161 -15.93 35.59 -22.84
N LYS A 162 -16.40 35.22 -21.64
CA LYS A 162 -17.36 35.98 -20.83
C LYS A 162 -16.66 37.02 -19.91
N GLY A 163 -15.35 37.18 -20.01
CA GLY A 163 -14.56 38.15 -19.23
C GLY A 163 -14.21 37.70 -17.81
N THR A 164 -14.73 36.58 -17.33
CA THR A 164 -14.46 36.05 -15.98
C THR A 164 -13.12 35.31 -15.91
N ARG A 165 -12.46 35.32 -14.74
CA ARG A 165 -11.19 34.62 -14.52
C ARG A 165 -11.37 33.11 -14.67
N CYS A 166 -10.43 32.45 -15.35
CA CYS A 166 -10.40 31.00 -15.47
C CYS A 166 -10.22 30.36 -14.08
N LYS A 167 -11.03 29.35 -13.77
CA LYS A 167 -10.99 28.63 -12.48
C LYS A 167 -10.09 27.39 -12.50
N ARG A 168 -9.42 27.11 -13.63
CA ARG A 168 -8.55 25.93 -13.76
C ARG A 168 -7.22 26.19 -13.09
N MET A 169 -6.65 25.15 -12.51
CA MET A 169 -5.30 25.18 -11.93
C MET A 169 -4.26 24.85 -13.00
N THR A 170 -3.05 25.37 -12.84
CA THR A 170 -1.91 25.13 -13.73
C THR A 170 -0.60 25.16 -12.95
N THR A 171 0.34 24.32 -13.36
CA THR A 171 1.73 24.32 -12.89
C THR A 171 2.67 24.96 -13.92
N ASN A 172 2.14 25.43 -15.06
CA ASN A 172 2.92 26.08 -16.11
C ASN A 172 3.49 27.42 -15.61
N ALA A 173 4.77 27.67 -15.89
CA ALA A 173 5.47 28.89 -15.48
C ALA A 173 4.81 30.19 -15.99
N SER A 174 4.07 30.14 -17.10
CA SER A 174 3.28 31.26 -17.61
C SER A 174 2.06 31.62 -16.75
N GLY A 175 1.68 30.75 -15.81
CA GLY A 175 0.46 30.88 -15.02
C GLY A 175 -0.83 30.68 -15.83
N LYS A 176 -0.75 30.13 -17.05
CA LYS A 176 -1.91 29.82 -17.90
C LYS A 176 -2.15 28.32 -18.01
N CYS A 177 -3.41 27.91 -18.20
CA CYS A 177 -3.78 26.53 -18.49
C CYS A 177 -3.79 26.28 -20.00
N TRP A 178 -3.87 25.01 -20.41
CA TRP A 178 -3.89 24.55 -21.79
C TRP A 178 -4.97 25.18 -22.70
N GLN A 179 -5.96 25.87 -22.14
CA GLN A 179 -6.96 26.62 -22.92
C GLN A 179 -6.58 28.07 -23.22
N HIS A 180 -5.54 28.58 -22.57
CA HIS A 180 -5.14 29.98 -22.63
C HIS A 180 -3.66 30.15 -22.99
N GLU A 181 -2.95 29.08 -23.40
CA GLU A 181 -1.55 29.16 -23.88
C GLU A 181 -1.40 30.24 -24.97
#